data_AF-A0A6N9BGJ4-F1
#
_entry.id   AF-A0A6N9BGJ4-F1
#
_cell.length_a   1.000
_cell.length_b   1.000
_cell.length_c   1.000
_cell.angle_alpha   90.00
_cell.angle_beta   90.00
_cell.angle_gamma   90.00
#
_symmetry.space_group_name_H-M   'P 1'
#
loop_
_entity.id
_entity.type
_entity.pdbx_description
1 polymer ?
#
loop_
_entity_poly.entity_id
_entity_poly.type
_entity_poly.pdbx_seq_one_letter_code
_entity_poly.pdbx_strand_id
1 'polypeptide(L)'
;MASTLRRTLRVPETANASILGEPFPVQTNHCRTPGCANFGVPARTKRGKTGPSRDRDLRYKLNSTSKGQEPAIECKLCRGKGAIRSNAAIAEEIGRIADYARPLEHRFACKTEGCANEGLSIGEHRHLYVKRGYYRTPENPYYQCKGCLRRVLVSRRAPRIQAGNQALAADVFSRIANKSPMRRTVEGAGLNSCRDYYRIFDFIHRRCREMNGAVTRAFLTGARRLPAEMDIALDSQSLMVNWPRKVQRRTVEMTSCCSVDAASRFILELDVNHDPGFDSFDVNQESAERGDLTRKEAFRRYARFWLAGDEMRSGRTGQRRMGRQAAEQAVGDIQDAFRAANAYADVAEMEIVPGQGPLRDTMLRSGMLVKTGYRTLGHMFVLREILKGAGVERFQLSMDQHRSTIAAFMCAFREQVAEGGAQGFLVRYAKDCPIDERNRIYRETERQMRAFARARNLEGLTEEELGFEMIRTALRADGLPESGWLRHPVPTAQEPGKEVRWITGNEDMDLDDRARLYLGASLARVDNVFQLTRRFLSALERPIDTASGRWQQVWYGYAPYRPDMVQKYLDVFRAVNNFIHTGADGATPAMRLGFIDRPLAYADILWPGERIPRPRRTRRKGRAVKM
;
A
#
# COMPACT_ATOMS: atom_id res chain seq x y z
N MET A 1 -40.29 -23.21 14.71
CA MET A 1 -39.30 -23.33 15.80
C MET A 1 -37.96 -22.77 15.35
N ALA A 2 -37.72 -21.49 15.65
CA ALA A 2 -36.46 -20.82 15.34
C ALA A 2 -35.39 -21.30 16.32
N SER A 3 -34.58 -22.27 15.89
CA SER A 3 -33.37 -22.70 16.59
C SER A 3 -32.46 -21.50 16.76
N THR A 4 -32.42 -20.99 17.99
CA THR A 4 -31.48 -20.02 18.51
C THR A 4 -30.08 -20.63 18.45
N LEU A 5 -29.46 -20.57 17.27
CA LEU A 5 -28.01 -20.65 17.14
C LEU A 5 -27.43 -19.50 17.96
N ARG A 6 -27.21 -19.74 19.26
CA ARG A 6 -26.19 -19.03 20.03
C ARG A 6 -24.88 -19.27 19.29
N ARG A 7 -24.61 -18.46 18.25
CA ARG A 7 -23.35 -18.44 17.49
C ARG A 7 -22.26 -18.13 18.51
N THR A 8 -21.64 -19.17 19.02
CA THR A 8 -20.54 -19.08 19.96
C THR A 8 -19.42 -18.30 19.26
N LEU A 9 -19.04 -17.15 19.82
CA LEU A 9 -17.92 -16.38 19.30
C LEU A 9 -16.66 -17.27 19.29
N ARG A 10 -16.03 -17.36 18.13
CA ARG A 10 -14.74 -18.05 17.91
C ARG A 10 -13.79 -17.06 17.25
N VAL A 11 -12.49 -17.32 17.32
CA VAL A 11 -11.49 -16.56 16.56
C VAL A 11 -11.31 -17.24 15.19
N PRO A 12 -11.21 -16.48 14.08
CA PRO A 12 -10.94 -17.03 12.75
C PRO A 12 -9.70 -17.94 12.74
N GLU A 13 -9.81 -19.04 12.01
CA GLU A 13 -8.71 -19.99 11.84
C GLU A 13 -7.52 -19.32 11.14
N THR A 14 -6.32 -19.84 11.40
CA THR A 14 -5.11 -19.42 10.68
C THR A 14 -5.30 -19.75 9.19
N ALA A 15 -5.04 -18.78 8.34
CA ALA A 15 -4.99 -18.99 6.89
C ALA A 15 -3.53 -19.09 6.43
N ASN A 16 -3.29 -19.65 5.25
CA ASN A 16 -1.96 -19.62 4.64
C ASN A 16 -1.97 -18.65 3.46
N ALA A 17 -0.94 -17.83 3.36
CA ALA A 17 -0.68 -16.98 2.19
C ALA A 17 0.59 -17.44 1.49
N SER A 18 0.67 -17.25 0.17
CA SER A 18 1.89 -17.49 -0.60
C SER A 18 2.04 -16.42 -1.67
N ILE A 19 3.22 -15.79 -1.70
CA ILE A 19 3.62 -14.86 -2.75
C ILE A 19 4.47 -15.61 -3.78
N LEU A 20 5.62 -16.11 -3.34
CA LEU A 20 6.55 -16.98 -4.05
C LEU A 20 7.14 -17.97 -3.04
N GLY A 21 7.19 -19.26 -3.37
CA GLY A 21 7.73 -20.29 -2.48
C GLY A 21 6.73 -20.80 -1.44
N GLU A 22 7.26 -21.27 -0.31
CA GLU A 22 6.49 -21.96 0.73
C GLU A 22 5.41 -21.05 1.35
N PRO A 23 4.18 -21.55 1.52
CA PRO A 23 3.14 -20.78 2.20
C PRO A 23 3.52 -20.45 3.64
N PHE A 24 3.14 -19.26 4.10
CA PHE A 24 3.32 -18.82 5.49
C PHE A 24 1.97 -18.58 6.18
N PRO A 25 1.91 -18.77 7.51
CA PRO A 25 0.67 -18.60 8.27
C PRO A 25 0.31 -17.13 8.48
N VAL A 26 -0.97 -16.82 8.30
CA VAL A 26 -1.61 -15.55 8.59
C VAL A 26 -2.54 -15.74 9.77
N GLN A 27 -2.18 -15.12 10.90
CA GLN A 27 -3.01 -15.06 12.10
C GLN A 27 -2.81 -13.69 12.76
N THR A 28 -3.80 -12.81 12.65
CA THR A 28 -3.72 -11.41 13.12
C THR A 28 -4.55 -11.15 14.38
N ASN A 29 -5.15 -12.20 14.94
CA ASN A 29 -6.01 -12.13 16.12
C ASN A 29 -5.19 -12.51 17.37
N HIS A 30 -4.30 -11.60 17.77
CA HIS A 30 -3.42 -11.71 18.94
C HIS A 30 -3.27 -10.35 19.65
N CYS A 31 -2.55 -10.31 20.77
CA CYS A 31 -2.19 -9.06 21.43
C CYS A 31 -1.24 -8.25 20.54
N ARG A 32 -1.48 -6.94 20.43
CA ARG A 32 -0.71 -6.00 19.62
C ARG A 32 0.05 -4.97 20.47
N THR A 33 0.06 -5.15 21.78
CA THR A 33 0.80 -4.29 22.72
C THR A 33 2.22 -4.81 22.87
N PRO A 34 3.24 -4.06 22.39
CA PRO A 34 4.65 -4.40 22.60
C PRO A 34 4.98 -4.54 24.10
N GLY A 35 5.95 -5.38 24.42
CA GLY A 35 6.34 -5.69 25.82
C GLY A 35 5.36 -6.58 26.60
N CYS A 36 4.15 -6.82 26.08
CA CYS A 36 3.24 -7.77 26.72
C CYS A 36 3.68 -9.21 26.48
N ALA A 37 3.66 -10.07 27.51
CA ALA A 37 3.95 -11.51 27.35
C ALA A 37 2.99 -12.26 26.40
N ASN A 38 1.83 -11.69 26.07
CA ASN A 38 0.91 -12.22 25.07
C ASN A 38 1.10 -11.59 23.68
N PHE A 39 2.05 -10.67 23.48
CA PHE A 39 2.31 -10.01 22.19
C PHE A 39 2.61 -11.05 21.11
N GLY A 40 1.94 -10.93 19.97
CA GLY A 40 2.11 -11.87 18.86
C GLY A 40 1.55 -13.28 19.08
N VAL A 41 1.15 -13.66 20.30
CA VAL A 41 0.65 -15.01 20.61
C VAL A 41 -0.82 -15.14 20.18
N PRO A 42 -1.17 -16.03 19.23
CA PRO A 42 -2.54 -16.16 18.76
C PRO A 42 -3.56 -16.51 19.83
N ALA A 43 -4.75 -15.92 19.73
CA ALA A 43 -5.91 -16.38 20.45
C ALA A 43 -6.36 -17.77 19.93
N ARG A 44 -6.92 -18.59 20.82
CA ARG A 44 -7.34 -19.96 20.47
C ARG A 44 -8.52 -19.94 19.50
N THR A 45 -8.43 -20.76 18.46
CA THR A 45 -9.44 -20.88 17.39
C THR A 45 -10.46 -21.99 17.67
N LYS A 46 -10.09 -23.03 18.42
CA LYS A 46 -10.93 -24.19 18.78
C LYS A 46 -11.25 -24.23 20.28
N ARG A 47 -12.44 -24.74 20.62
CA ARG A 47 -12.78 -25.20 21.98
C ARG A 47 -12.11 -26.54 22.27
N GLY A 48 -11.65 -26.73 23.50
CA GLY A 48 -11.24 -28.05 23.99
C GLY A 48 -12.45 -29.00 23.99
N LYS A 49 -12.22 -30.30 23.76
CA LYS A 49 -13.29 -31.29 23.55
C LYS A 49 -14.12 -31.64 24.81
N THR A 50 -13.92 -31.01 25.97
CA THR A 50 -14.54 -31.47 27.23
C THR A 50 -14.92 -30.34 28.21
N GLY A 51 -16.22 -30.20 28.46
CA GLY A 51 -16.83 -29.63 29.68
C GLY A 51 -16.98 -28.09 29.79
N PRO A 52 -17.94 -27.57 30.58
CA PRO A 52 -18.29 -26.14 30.59
C PRO A 52 -17.31 -25.23 31.36
N SER A 53 -16.35 -25.78 32.11
CA SER A 53 -15.62 -25.04 33.16
C SER A 53 -14.13 -24.78 32.87
N ARG A 54 -13.47 -25.51 31.96
CA ARG A 54 -12.01 -25.35 31.68
C ARG A 54 -11.68 -24.88 30.25
N ASP A 55 -12.68 -24.40 29.51
CA ASP A 55 -12.65 -24.11 28.07
C ASP A 55 -12.54 -22.61 27.72
N ARG A 56 -11.90 -21.81 28.59
CA ARG A 56 -11.68 -20.38 28.34
C ARG A 56 -10.24 -20.17 27.89
N ASP A 57 -10.05 -19.46 26.78
CA ASP A 57 -8.73 -18.96 26.40
C ASP A 57 -8.13 -18.23 27.61
N LEU A 58 -6.98 -18.69 28.10
CA LEU A 58 -6.35 -18.14 29.29
C LEU A 58 -5.74 -16.76 29.04
N ARG A 59 -5.48 -16.42 27.79
CA ARG A 59 -4.84 -15.16 27.36
C ARG A 59 -5.86 -14.11 26.98
N TYR A 60 -6.97 -14.51 26.38
CA TYR A 60 -7.94 -13.57 25.81
C TYR A 60 -9.35 -13.76 26.37
N LYS A 61 -10.05 -12.63 26.50
CA LYS A 61 -11.50 -12.57 26.67
C LYS A 61 -12.11 -12.17 25.33
N LEU A 62 -13.11 -12.91 24.88
CA LEU A 62 -13.92 -12.50 23.73
C LEU A 62 -14.97 -11.52 24.21
N ASN A 63 -14.90 -10.29 23.72
CA ASN A 63 -15.95 -9.31 23.93
C ASN A 63 -16.89 -9.37 22.74
N SER A 64 -18.15 -9.68 23.01
CA SER A 64 -19.25 -9.30 22.13
C SER A 64 -19.98 -8.15 22.81
N THR A 65 -19.55 -6.93 22.54
CA THR A 65 -20.41 -5.80 22.80
C THR A 65 -21.69 -5.93 21.95
N SER A 66 -22.75 -5.31 22.43
CA SER A 66 -24.16 -5.33 22.01
C SER A 66 -24.51 -5.66 20.54
N LYS A 67 -25.79 -6.00 20.32
CA LYS A 67 -26.38 -6.30 19.01
C LYS A 67 -26.00 -5.22 17.97
N GLY A 68 -25.06 -5.56 17.08
CA GLY A 68 -24.57 -4.66 16.02
C GLY A 68 -23.07 -4.38 16.02
N GLN A 69 -22.34 -4.62 17.12
CA GLN A 69 -20.88 -4.36 17.16
C GLN A 69 -20.07 -5.57 16.68
N GLU A 70 -18.98 -5.31 15.96
CA GLU A 70 -18.05 -6.35 15.49
C GLU A 70 -17.26 -6.95 16.67
N PRO A 71 -16.91 -8.25 16.63
CA PRO A 71 -16.32 -8.92 17.78
C PRO A 71 -14.85 -8.50 17.97
N ALA A 72 -14.41 -8.49 19.23
CA ALA A 72 -13.04 -8.14 19.59
C ALA A 72 -12.45 -9.13 20.61
N ILE A 73 -11.14 -9.31 20.55
CA ILE A 73 -10.36 -9.95 21.61
C ILE A 73 -9.91 -8.87 22.61
N GLU A 74 -9.86 -9.21 23.88
CA GLU A 74 -9.22 -8.41 24.94
C GLU A 74 -8.16 -9.28 25.62
N CYS A 75 -6.92 -8.80 25.62
CA CYS A 75 -5.82 -9.45 26.32
C CYS A 75 -6.05 -9.35 27.83
N LYS A 76 -6.01 -10.48 28.54
CA LYS A 76 -6.20 -10.52 29.99
C LYS A 76 -5.03 -9.94 30.78
N LEU A 77 -3.84 -9.86 30.17
CA LEU A 77 -2.64 -9.30 30.79
C LEU A 77 -2.61 -7.78 30.64
N CYS A 78 -2.39 -7.26 29.43
CA CYS A 78 -2.26 -5.81 29.22
C CYS A 78 -3.59 -5.06 29.04
N ARG A 79 -4.73 -5.77 29.02
CA ARG A 79 -6.07 -5.22 28.73
C ARG A 79 -6.22 -4.59 27.34
N GLY A 80 -5.20 -4.71 26.48
CA GLY A 80 -5.26 -4.33 25.08
C GLY A 80 -6.38 -5.07 24.36
N LYS A 81 -7.24 -4.32 23.68
CA LYS A 81 -8.33 -4.86 22.87
C LYS A 81 -7.87 -5.06 21.42
N GLY A 82 -8.68 -5.67 20.58
CA GLY A 82 -8.31 -5.83 19.18
C GLY A 82 -9.48 -6.35 18.39
N ALA A 83 -9.82 -5.64 17.32
CA ALA A 83 -10.82 -6.12 16.38
C ALA A 83 -10.41 -7.50 15.83
N ILE A 84 -11.38 -8.42 15.78
CA ILE A 84 -11.20 -9.71 15.13
C ILE A 84 -11.33 -9.52 13.61
N ARG A 85 -10.40 -10.10 12.85
CA ARG A 85 -10.32 -9.99 11.38
C ARG A 85 -10.28 -11.37 10.72
N SER A 86 -10.78 -11.45 9.49
CA SER A 86 -10.73 -12.67 8.68
C SER A 86 -9.32 -12.91 8.16
N ASN A 87 -8.61 -13.91 8.71
CA ASN A 87 -7.28 -14.28 8.22
C ASN A 87 -7.31 -14.75 6.76
N ALA A 88 -8.39 -15.42 6.33
CA ALA A 88 -8.56 -15.86 4.95
C ALA A 88 -8.63 -14.65 3.99
N ALA A 89 -9.39 -13.62 4.35
CA ALA A 89 -9.49 -12.42 3.53
C ALA A 89 -8.19 -11.61 3.50
N ILE A 90 -7.40 -11.64 4.58
CA ILE A 90 -6.04 -11.06 4.60
C ILE A 90 -5.12 -11.86 3.65
N ALA A 91 -5.17 -13.19 3.69
CA ALA A 91 -4.37 -14.04 2.78
C ALA A 91 -4.72 -13.82 1.30
N GLU A 92 -6.01 -13.68 0.97
CA GLU A 92 -6.46 -13.29 -0.37
C GLU A 92 -5.92 -11.92 -0.79
N GLU A 93 -5.88 -10.97 0.15
CA GLU A 93 -5.40 -9.63 -0.11
C GLU A 93 -3.88 -9.55 -0.32
N ILE A 94 -3.11 -10.33 0.44
CA ILE A 94 -1.67 -10.54 0.19
C ILE A 94 -1.46 -11.07 -1.23
N GLY A 95 -2.26 -12.08 -1.62
CA GLY A 95 -2.22 -12.65 -2.96
C GLY A 95 -2.52 -11.61 -4.06
N ARG A 96 -3.55 -10.78 -3.86
CA ARG A 96 -3.93 -9.70 -4.79
C ARG A 96 -2.79 -8.69 -4.96
N ILE A 97 -2.28 -8.15 -3.84
CA ILE A 97 -1.23 -7.12 -3.87
C ILE A 97 0.04 -7.69 -4.49
N ALA A 98 0.43 -8.92 -4.18
CA ALA A 98 1.69 -9.49 -4.65
C ALA A 98 1.62 -10.17 -6.04
N ASP A 99 0.45 -10.27 -6.68
CA ASP A 99 0.26 -10.95 -7.97
C ASP A 99 1.19 -10.41 -9.08
N TYR A 100 1.56 -9.12 -9.02
CA TYR A 100 2.47 -8.54 -9.99
C TYR A 100 3.89 -9.15 -9.94
N ALA A 101 4.32 -9.66 -8.78
CA ALA A 101 5.64 -10.28 -8.60
C ALA A 101 5.71 -11.73 -9.11
N ARG A 102 4.56 -12.39 -9.31
CA ARG A 102 4.50 -13.77 -9.80
C ARG A 102 5.07 -13.88 -11.23
N PRO A 103 5.84 -14.95 -11.54
CA PRO A 103 6.27 -15.24 -12.91
C PRO A 103 5.10 -15.28 -13.87
N LEU A 104 5.35 -14.93 -15.14
CA LEU A 104 4.30 -14.86 -16.16
C LEU A 104 3.58 -16.19 -16.34
N GLU A 105 4.27 -17.31 -16.14
CA GLU A 105 3.74 -18.67 -16.18
C GLU A 105 2.52 -18.87 -15.28
N HIS A 106 2.39 -18.13 -14.17
CA HIS A 106 1.20 -18.19 -13.30
C HIS A 106 -0.07 -17.64 -13.98
N ARG A 107 0.07 -16.88 -15.08
CA ARG A 107 -1.05 -16.26 -15.81
C ARG A 107 -1.56 -17.07 -17.00
N PHE A 108 -0.91 -18.19 -17.31
CA PHE A 108 -1.26 -19.02 -18.46
C PHE A 108 -1.61 -20.44 -17.98
N ALA A 109 -2.68 -20.99 -18.54
CA ALA A 109 -3.19 -22.32 -18.25
C ALA A 109 -3.66 -22.98 -19.54
N CYS A 110 -3.96 -24.29 -19.48
CA CYS A 110 -4.70 -24.96 -20.53
C CYS A 110 -6.09 -24.31 -20.67
N LYS A 111 -6.47 -24.00 -21.91
CA LYS A 111 -7.80 -23.47 -22.28
C LYS A 111 -8.58 -24.45 -23.16
N THR A 112 -8.18 -25.73 -23.14
CA THR A 112 -8.88 -26.75 -23.92
C THR A 112 -10.07 -27.20 -23.09
N GLU A 113 -11.26 -26.89 -23.58
CA GLU A 113 -12.52 -27.26 -22.94
C GLU A 113 -12.57 -28.78 -22.69
N GLY A 114 -12.96 -29.17 -21.47
CA GLY A 114 -13.06 -30.58 -21.07
C GLY A 114 -11.73 -31.25 -20.75
N CYS A 115 -10.61 -30.52 -20.77
CA CYS A 115 -9.32 -31.05 -20.32
C CYS A 115 -9.26 -31.07 -18.79
N ALA A 116 -8.78 -32.16 -18.19
CA ALA A 116 -8.55 -32.24 -16.74
C ALA A 116 -7.62 -31.13 -16.19
N ASN A 117 -6.79 -30.53 -17.06
CA ASN A 117 -5.87 -29.45 -16.70
C ASN A 117 -6.41 -28.05 -17.07
N GLU A 118 -7.66 -27.94 -17.51
CA GLU A 118 -8.29 -26.67 -17.85
C GLU A 118 -8.26 -25.70 -16.66
N GLY A 119 -7.81 -24.47 -16.89
CA GLY A 119 -7.73 -23.43 -15.85
C GLY A 119 -6.58 -23.59 -14.84
N LEU A 120 -5.91 -24.75 -14.78
CA LEU A 120 -4.78 -24.97 -13.87
C LEU A 120 -3.52 -24.27 -14.39
N SER A 121 -3.05 -23.22 -13.69
CA SER A 121 -1.94 -22.39 -14.16
C SER A 121 -0.62 -23.16 -14.31
N ILE A 122 0.21 -22.80 -15.31
CA ILE A 122 1.53 -23.40 -15.53
C ILE A 122 2.45 -23.13 -14.33
N GLY A 123 2.36 -21.94 -13.74
CA GLY A 123 3.18 -21.53 -12.61
C GLY A 123 2.95 -22.40 -11.37
N GLU A 124 1.69 -22.60 -10.96
CA GLU A 124 1.35 -23.39 -9.76
C GLU A 124 1.37 -24.89 -10.04
N HIS A 125 1.01 -25.31 -11.25
CA HIS A 125 0.87 -26.72 -11.61
C HIS A 125 1.93 -27.14 -12.62
N ARG A 126 3.18 -26.73 -12.41
CA ARG A 126 4.30 -26.98 -13.35
C ARG A 126 4.43 -28.46 -13.73
N HIS A 127 4.09 -29.37 -12.82
CA HIS A 127 4.11 -30.82 -13.04
C HIS A 127 3.11 -31.31 -14.10
N LEU A 128 2.05 -30.53 -14.41
CA LEU A 128 1.05 -30.82 -15.46
C LEU A 128 1.49 -30.39 -16.86
N TYR A 129 2.62 -29.70 -16.98
CA TYR A 129 3.11 -29.12 -18.21
C TYR A 129 4.55 -29.53 -18.52
N VAL A 130 4.92 -29.57 -19.80
CA VAL A 130 6.30 -29.77 -20.25
C VAL A 130 6.75 -28.58 -21.06
N LYS A 131 7.83 -27.90 -20.65
CA LYS A 131 8.42 -26.82 -21.44
C LYS A 131 9.06 -27.42 -22.69
N ARG A 132 8.54 -27.07 -23.88
CA ARG A 132 8.98 -27.65 -25.16
C ARG A 132 9.99 -26.77 -25.90
N GLY A 133 10.06 -25.49 -25.55
CA GLY A 133 11.00 -24.56 -26.16
C GLY A 133 10.46 -23.13 -26.16
N TYR A 134 10.86 -22.38 -27.17
CA TYR A 134 10.58 -20.96 -27.31
C TYR A 134 9.94 -20.68 -28.67
N TYR A 135 8.94 -19.80 -28.71
CA TYR A 135 8.35 -19.34 -29.96
C TYR A 135 9.08 -18.08 -30.43
N ARG A 136 9.98 -18.24 -31.41
CA ARG A 136 10.83 -17.20 -32.04
C ARG A 136 11.87 -16.54 -31.13
N THR A 137 11.54 -16.17 -29.90
CA THR A 137 12.46 -15.50 -28.95
C THR A 137 12.45 -16.18 -27.58
N PRO A 138 13.57 -16.14 -26.83
CA PRO A 138 13.66 -16.70 -25.47
C PRO A 138 12.61 -16.18 -24.48
N GLU A 139 12.00 -15.02 -24.78
CA GLU A 139 10.97 -14.39 -23.95
C GLU A 139 9.57 -14.99 -24.09
N ASN A 140 9.36 -15.88 -25.07
CA ASN A 140 8.07 -16.49 -25.36
C ASN A 140 8.15 -18.02 -25.24
N PRO A 141 8.35 -18.57 -24.02
CA PRO A 141 8.35 -20.00 -23.84
C PRO A 141 6.97 -20.59 -24.15
N TYR A 142 6.94 -21.79 -24.72
CA TYR A 142 5.69 -22.54 -24.84
C TYR A 142 5.79 -23.87 -24.11
N TYR A 143 4.67 -24.22 -23.50
CA TYR A 143 4.50 -25.41 -22.70
C TYR A 143 3.50 -26.32 -23.40
N GLN A 144 3.67 -27.62 -23.27
CA GLN A 144 2.68 -28.59 -23.69
C GLN A 144 1.92 -29.07 -22.46
N CYS A 145 0.59 -29.04 -22.51
CA CYS A 145 -0.28 -29.65 -21.51
C CYS A 145 -0.13 -31.17 -21.56
N LYS A 146 0.10 -31.84 -20.42
CA LYS A 146 0.19 -33.31 -20.38
C LYS A 146 -1.17 -34.01 -20.58
N GLY A 147 -2.28 -33.34 -20.28
CA GLY A 147 -3.63 -33.91 -20.41
C GLY A 147 -4.14 -33.94 -21.86
N CYS A 148 -4.11 -32.80 -22.56
CA CYS A 148 -4.64 -32.70 -23.94
C CYS A 148 -3.55 -32.55 -25.02
N LEU A 149 -2.27 -32.54 -24.65
CA LEU A 149 -1.11 -32.34 -25.54
C LEU A 149 -1.09 -31.00 -26.31
N ARG A 150 -2.04 -30.09 -26.05
CA ARG A 150 -2.08 -28.77 -26.67
C ARG A 150 -0.99 -27.86 -26.12
N ARG A 151 -0.47 -26.99 -26.99
CA ARG A 151 0.54 -25.99 -26.63
C ARG A 151 -0.11 -24.76 -26.00
N VAL A 152 0.42 -24.34 -24.85
CA VAL A 152 0.12 -23.09 -24.17
C VAL A 152 1.32 -22.17 -24.34
N LEU A 153 1.13 -21.08 -25.08
CA LEU A 153 2.18 -20.08 -25.30
C LEU A 153 2.17 -19.09 -24.13
N VAL A 154 3.24 -19.07 -23.34
CA VAL A 154 3.49 -18.03 -22.32
C VAL A 154 4.12 -16.86 -23.06
N SER A 155 3.26 -15.96 -23.53
CA SER A 155 3.67 -14.85 -24.37
C SER A 155 3.78 -13.57 -23.57
N ARG A 156 4.94 -12.92 -23.61
CA ARG A 156 5.09 -11.51 -23.21
C ARG A 156 4.42 -10.55 -24.20
N ARG A 157 4.02 -11.01 -25.39
CA ARG A 157 3.49 -10.12 -26.42
C ARG A 157 2.18 -9.46 -25.96
N ALA A 158 2.26 -8.15 -25.84
CA ALA A 158 1.15 -7.27 -26.10
C ALA A 158 0.68 -7.40 -27.56
N PRO A 159 -0.56 -6.98 -27.90
CA PRO A 159 -0.98 -6.86 -29.29
C PRO A 159 0.13 -6.19 -30.10
N ARG A 160 0.51 -6.79 -31.25
CA ARG A 160 1.67 -6.37 -32.05
C ARG A 160 1.67 -4.85 -32.27
N ILE A 161 2.51 -4.15 -31.52
CA ILE A 161 2.93 -2.80 -31.86
C ILE A 161 3.97 -3.01 -32.96
N GLN A 162 3.63 -2.66 -34.21
CA GLN A 162 4.56 -2.73 -35.34
C GLN A 162 5.85 -1.96 -34.99
N ALA A 163 7.01 -2.31 -35.58
CA ALA A 163 8.28 -1.65 -35.26
C ALA A 163 8.24 -0.11 -35.40
N GLY A 164 7.43 0.43 -36.33
CA GLY A 164 7.18 1.87 -36.47
C GLY A 164 6.45 2.54 -35.28
N ASN A 165 5.81 1.76 -34.43
CA ASN A 165 5.03 2.24 -33.28
C ASN A 165 5.81 2.16 -31.95
N GLN A 166 7.08 1.72 -31.95
CA GLN A 166 7.90 1.72 -30.74
C GLN A 166 8.20 3.15 -30.25
N ALA A 167 8.66 4.01 -31.16
CA ALA A 167 8.89 5.42 -30.87
C ALA A 167 7.60 6.12 -30.40
N LEU A 168 6.46 5.78 -31.01
CA LEU A 168 5.15 6.27 -30.59
C LEU A 168 4.79 5.86 -29.16
N ALA A 169 4.98 4.59 -28.80
CA ALA A 169 4.68 4.14 -27.44
C ALA A 169 5.62 4.75 -26.39
N ALA A 170 6.90 4.97 -26.73
CA ALA A 170 7.83 5.70 -25.87
C ALA A 170 7.44 7.19 -25.71
N ASP A 171 7.00 7.85 -26.78
CA ASP A 171 6.48 9.22 -26.73
C ASP A 171 5.20 9.32 -25.89
N VAL A 172 4.23 8.43 -26.11
CA VAL A 172 3.01 8.35 -25.28
C VAL A 172 3.36 8.09 -23.82
N PHE A 173 4.29 7.18 -23.52
CA PHE A 173 4.73 6.94 -22.15
C PHE A 173 5.34 8.20 -21.52
N SER A 174 6.26 8.86 -22.24
CA SER A 174 6.84 10.12 -21.79
C SER A 174 5.79 11.18 -21.50
N ARG A 175 4.81 11.38 -22.39
CA ARG A 175 3.72 12.34 -22.19
C ARG A 175 2.88 12.03 -20.96
N ILE A 176 2.53 10.76 -20.76
CA ILE A 176 1.74 10.33 -19.58
C ILE A 176 2.51 10.60 -18.30
N ALA A 177 3.81 10.30 -18.26
CA ALA A 177 4.67 10.54 -17.11
C ALA A 177 5.01 12.03 -16.90
N ASN A 178 4.82 12.88 -17.92
CA ASN A 178 5.06 14.32 -17.85
C ASN A 178 3.73 15.09 -17.84
N LYS A 179 2.73 14.56 -17.12
CA LYS A 179 1.49 15.26 -16.78
C LYS A 179 0.60 15.63 -17.98
N SER A 180 0.81 15.05 -19.16
CA SER A 180 -0.03 15.32 -20.32
C SER A 180 -1.39 14.61 -20.16
N PRO A 181 -2.52 15.35 -20.14
CA PRO A 181 -3.84 14.74 -20.07
C PRO A 181 -4.13 13.85 -21.27
N MET A 182 -4.99 12.85 -21.10
CA MET A 182 -5.31 11.86 -22.15
C MET A 182 -5.59 12.49 -23.53
N ARG A 183 -6.46 13.51 -23.61
CA ARG A 183 -6.81 14.16 -24.89
C ARG A 183 -5.60 14.85 -25.53
N ARG A 184 -4.78 15.53 -24.72
CA ARG A 184 -3.53 16.18 -25.18
C ARG A 184 -2.48 15.16 -25.63
N THR A 185 -2.44 14.00 -24.99
CA THR A 185 -1.57 12.90 -25.40
C THR A 185 -2.04 12.30 -26.73
N VAL A 186 -3.35 12.15 -26.94
CA VAL A 186 -3.93 11.70 -28.22
C VAL A 186 -3.58 12.68 -29.35
N GLU A 187 -3.84 13.97 -29.15
CA GLU A 187 -3.54 15.02 -30.13
C GLU A 187 -2.03 15.12 -30.39
N GLY A 188 -1.23 15.27 -29.33
CA GLY A 188 0.20 15.56 -29.42
C GLY A 188 1.03 14.39 -29.95
N ALA A 189 0.60 13.15 -29.74
CA ALA A 189 1.24 11.96 -30.29
C ALA A 189 0.64 11.52 -31.65
N GLY A 190 -0.37 12.23 -32.17
CA GLY A 190 -1.01 11.90 -33.45
C GLY A 190 -1.76 10.57 -33.44
N LEU A 191 -2.42 10.22 -32.33
CA LEU A 191 -3.23 9.00 -32.22
C LEU A 191 -4.60 9.21 -32.89
N ASN A 192 -5.09 8.19 -33.59
CA ASN A 192 -6.39 8.26 -34.27
C ASN A 192 -7.58 8.34 -33.29
N SER A 193 -7.42 7.80 -32.07
CA SER A 193 -8.52 7.72 -31.11
C SER A 193 -8.05 7.60 -29.65
N CYS A 194 -8.95 7.89 -28.70
CA CYS A 194 -8.74 7.56 -27.30
C CYS A 194 -8.60 6.04 -27.07
N ARG A 195 -9.17 5.21 -27.95
CA ARG A 195 -9.03 3.75 -27.88
C ARG A 195 -7.59 3.32 -28.13
N ASP A 196 -6.90 3.97 -29.06
CA ASP A 196 -5.48 3.74 -29.30
C ASP A 196 -4.63 4.13 -28.11
N TYR A 197 -4.96 5.26 -27.46
CA TYR A 197 -4.33 5.65 -26.20
C TYR A 197 -4.46 4.54 -25.15
N TYR A 198 -5.67 4.04 -24.88
CA TYR A 198 -5.85 2.99 -23.87
C TYR A 198 -5.11 1.70 -24.23
N ARG A 199 -5.08 1.33 -25.52
CA ARG A 199 -4.33 0.15 -26.00
C ARG A 199 -2.82 0.30 -25.75
N ILE A 200 -2.26 1.48 -26.02
CA ILE A 200 -0.83 1.78 -25.78
C ILE A 200 -0.57 1.88 -24.27
N PHE A 201 -1.47 2.51 -23.50
CA PHE A 201 -1.35 2.61 -22.06
C PHE A 201 -1.39 1.23 -21.38
N ASP A 202 -2.29 0.33 -21.78
CA ASP A 202 -2.32 -1.05 -21.27
C ASP A 202 -1.04 -1.83 -21.64
N PHE A 203 -0.38 -1.48 -22.74
CA PHE A 203 0.94 -2.01 -23.06
C PHE A 203 2.02 -1.45 -22.11
N ILE A 204 2.08 -0.12 -21.95
CA ILE A 204 3.01 0.56 -21.04
C ILE A 204 2.84 0.03 -19.61
N HIS A 205 1.61 0.02 -19.10
CA HIS A 205 1.26 -0.49 -17.78
C HIS A 205 1.79 -1.90 -17.56
N ARG A 206 1.52 -2.83 -18.51
CA ARG A 206 2.02 -4.20 -18.43
C ARG A 206 3.55 -4.25 -18.34
N ARG A 207 4.27 -3.44 -19.12
CA ARG A 207 5.75 -3.38 -19.09
C ARG A 207 6.26 -2.84 -17.76
N CYS A 208 5.67 -1.76 -17.24
CA CYS A 208 5.99 -1.23 -15.91
C CYS A 208 5.70 -2.26 -14.81
N ARG A 209 4.56 -2.95 -14.87
CA ARG A 209 4.16 -4.00 -13.94
C ARG A 209 5.12 -5.20 -13.98
N GLU A 210 5.57 -5.59 -15.18
CA GLU A 210 6.59 -6.65 -15.34
C GLU A 210 7.96 -6.24 -14.76
N MET A 211 8.39 -4.98 -14.96
CA MET A 211 9.63 -4.45 -14.37
C MET A 211 9.55 -4.42 -12.84
N ASN A 212 8.50 -3.80 -12.29
CA ASN A 212 8.28 -3.77 -10.84
C ASN A 212 8.22 -5.19 -10.27
N GLY A 213 7.51 -6.10 -10.94
CA GLY A 213 7.39 -7.50 -10.54
C GLY A 213 8.70 -8.27 -10.60
N ALA A 214 9.56 -7.99 -11.59
CA ALA A 214 10.87 -8.61 -11.67
C ALA A 214 11.79 -8.19 -10.52
N VAL A 215 11.75 -6.92 -10.15
CA VAL A 215 12.56 -6.38 -9.05
C VAL A 215 12.06 -6.89 -7.70
N THR A 216 10.74 -6.83 -7.45
CA THR A 216 10.14 -7.42 -6.25
C THR A 216 10.43 -8.92 -6.15
N ARG A 217 10.34 -9.67 -7.25
CA ARG A 217 10.70 -11.09 -7.26
C ARG A 217 12.18 -11.32 -6.93
N ALA A 218 13.08 -10.46 -7.40
CA ALA A 218 14.48 -10.56 -7.08
C ALA A 218 14.73 -10.35 -5.57
N PHE A 219 13.99 -9.45 -4.92
CA PHE A 219 13.98 -9.34 -3.46
C PHE A 219 13.45 -10.61 -2.80
N LEU A 220 12.24 -11.06 -3.15
CA LEU A 220 11.59 -12.23 -2.55
C LEU A 220 12.42 -13.52 -2.66
N THR A 221 13.18 -13.68 -3.75
CA THR A 221 14.05 -14.84 -3.99
C THR A 221 15.47 -14.67 -3.45
N GLY A 222 15.79 -13.49 -2.93
CA GLY A 222 17.14 -13.16 -2.49
C GLY A 222 18.16 -12.98 -3.61
N ALA A 223 17.73 -12.94 -4.87
CA ALA A 223 18.60 -12.64 -6.01
C ALA A 223 19.07 -11.18 -6.03
N ARG A 224 18.39 -10.29 -5.29
CA ARG A 224 18.79 -8.91 -5.06
C ARG A 224 18.63 -8.57 -3.59
N ARG A 225 19.63 -7.91 -3.02
CA ARG A 225 19.65 -7.47 -1.62
C ARG A 225 19.26 -6.01 -1.49
N LEU A 226 18.72 -5.67 -0.33
CA LEU A 226 18.58 -4.29 0.15
C LEU A 226 19.64 -4.05 1.25
N PRO A 227 19.88 -2.79 1.66
CA PRO A 227 20.71 -2.50 2.82
C PRO A 227 20.23 -3.29 4.06
N ALA A 228 21.17 -3.73 4.89
CA ALA A 228 20.86 -4.50 6.10
C ALA A 228 20.03 -3.67 7.10
N GLU A 229 20.23 -2.35 7.11
CA GLU A 229 19.46 -1.39 7.89
C GLU A 229 18.71 -0.44 6.96
N MET A 230 17.42 -0.22 7.22
CA MET A 230 16.58 0.65 6.40
C MET A 230 15.71 1.59 7.23
N ASP A 231 15.48 2.79 6.69
CA ASP A 231 14.46 3.71 7.19
C ASP A 231 13.34 3.79 6.16
N ILE A 232 12.12 3.45 6.57
CA ILE A 232 10.97 3.33 5.69
C ILE A 232 9.89 4.29 6.17
N ALA A 233 9.32 5.06 5.25
CA ALA A 233 8.11 5.83 5.50
C ALA A 233 6.91 5.14 4.85
N LEU A 234 5.80 5.05 5.58
CA LEU A 234 4.53 4.53 5.08
C LEU A 234 3.38 5.48 5.40
N ASP A 235 2.60 5.78 4.37
CA ASP A 235 1.38 6.55 4.50
C ASP A 235 0.38 6.15 3.40
N SER A 236 -0.84 6.66 3.51
CA SER A 236 -1.92 6.51 2.53
C SER A 236 -2.35 7.86 1.97
N GLN A 237 -2.86 7.84 0.74
CA GLN A 237 -3.50 9.02 0.14
C GLN A 237 -4.82 8.65 -0.53
N SER A 238 -5.75 9.60 -0.48
CA SER A 238 -7.02 9.56 -1.19
C SER A 238 -6.86 9.93 -2.66
N LEU A 239 -7.49 9.14 -3.52
CA LEU A 239 -7.54 9.29 -4.97
C LEU A 239 -9.00 9.22 -5.41
N MET A 240 -9.39 10.09 -6.35
CA MET A 240 -10.79 10.17 -6.78
C MET A 240 -11.00 9.48 -8.13
N VAL A 241 -12.12 8.78 -8.26
CA VAL A 241 -12.59 8.18 -9.50
C VAL A 241 -13.95 8.75 -9.88
N ASN A 242 -14.04 9.31 -11.08
CA ASN A 242 -15.27 9.85 -11.63
C ASN A 242 -16.31 8.76 -11.85
N TRP A 243 -17.58 9.14 -11.68
CA TRP A 243 -18.82 8.39 -11.91
C TRP A 243 -18.64 7.01 -12.59
N PRO A 244 -18.38 5.93 -11.82
CA PRO A 244 -18.23 4.60 -12.39
C PRO A 244 -19.53 4.10 -13.05
N ARG A 245 -20.69 4.66 -12.66
CA ARG A 245 -21.99 4.45 -13.31
C ARG A 245 -22.57 5.78 -13.81
N LYS A 246 -23.00 5.83 -15.07
CA LYS A 246 -23.60 7.06 -15.67
C LYS A 246 -24.94 7.45 -15.04
N VAL A 247 -25.66 6.49 -14.47
CA VAL A 247 -26.98 6.67 -13.86
C VAL A 247 -26.87 7.41 -12.52
N GLN A 248 -25.75 7.29 -11.81
CA GLN A 248 -25.52 7.98 -10.54
C GLN A 248 -24.23 8.79 -10.59
N ARG A 249 -24.37 10.11 -10.65
CA ARG A 249 -23.24 11.05 -10.69
C ARG A 249 -22.62 11.23 -9.29
N ARG A 250 -22.01 10.17 -8.74
CA ARG A 250 -21.23 10.21 -7.50
C ARG A 250 -19.78 9.77 -7.71
N THR A 251 -18.86 10.57 -7.22
CA THR A 251 -17.42 10.28 -7.27
C THR A 251 -17.06 9.29 -6.15
N VAL A 252 -16.20 8.33 -6.45
CA VAL A 252 -15.72 7.32 -5.48
C VAL A 252 -14.31 7.68 -5.03
N GLU A 253 -14.09 7.66 -3.73
CA GLU A 253 -12.76 7.77 -3.13
C GLU A 253 -12.13 6.37 -3.04
N MET A 254 -10.88 6.29 -3.49
CA MET A 254 -10.02 5.12 -3.39
C MET A 254 -8.76 5.54 -2.62
N THR A 255 -8.24 4.65 -1.80
CA THR A 255 -7.08 4.95 -0.96
C THR A 255 -5.89 4.14 -1.45
N SER A 256 -4.78 4.79 -1.80
CA SER A 256 -3.50 4.12 -2.09
C SER A 256 -2.60 4.11 -0.86
N CYS A 257 -1.74 3.10 -0.71
CA CYS A 257 -0.77 2.94 0.38
C CYS A 257 0.61 2.78 -0.25
N CYS A 258 1.60 3.48 0.28
CA CYS A 258 2.95 3.50 -0.24
C CYS A 258 3.93 3.23 0.88
N SER A 259 4.90 2.34 0.64
CA SER A 259 6.10 2.20 1.45
C SER A 259 7.32 2.62 0.63
N VAL A 260 8.13 3.51 1.19
CA VAL A 260 9.30 4.09 0.51
C VAL A 260 10.50 4.09 1.43
N ASP A 261 11.66 3.71 0.89
CA ASP A 261 12.95 3.86 1.56
C ASP A 261 13.34 5.34 1.64
N ALA A 262 13.70 5.83 2.82
CA ALA A 262 13.98 7.23 3.09
C ALA A 262 15.29 7.69 2.43
N ALA A 263 16.31 6.83 2.40
CA ALA A 263 17.63 7.16 1.87
C ALA A 263 17.60 7.25 0.33
N SER A 264 17.07 6.23 -0.34
CA SER A 264 17.07 6.17 -1.80
C SER A 264 15.84 6.79 -2.45
N ARG A 265 14.72 6.94 -1.71
CA ARG A 265 13.36 7.20 -2.24
C ARG A 265 12.81 6.07 -3.13
N PHE A 266 13.33 4.86 -2.96
CA PHE A 266 12.87 3.70 -3.72
C PHE A 266 11.54 3.22 -3.16
N ILE A 267 10.53 3.17 -4.02
CA ILE A 267 9.19 2.69 -3.66
C ILE A 267 9.23 1.16 -3.59
N LEU A 268 9.12 0.63 -2.37
CA LEU A 268 9.13 -0.80 -2.05
C LEU A 268 7.80 -1.45 -2.42
N GLU A 269 6.67 -0.82 -2.08
CA GLU A 269 5.33 -1.26 -2.48
C GLU A 269 4.38 -0.07 -2.67
N LEU A 270 3.47 -0.16 -3.64
CA LEU A 270 2.48 0.87 -3.94
C LEU A 270 1.20 0.25 -4.53
N ASP A 271 0.14 0.22 -3.73
CA ASP A 271 -1.12 -0.42 -4.09
C ASP A 271 -2.35 0.43 -3.73
N VAL A 272 -3.47 0.13 -4.38
CA VAL A 272 -4.78 0.75 -4.12
C VAL A 272 -5.80 -0.27 -3.61
N ASN A 273 -6.76 0.22 -2.82
CA ASN A 273 -7.86 -0.56 -2.23
C ASN A 273 -8.95 -0.99 -3.25
N HIS A 274 -8.57 -1.51 -4.41
CA HIS A 274 -9.49 -2.00 -5.44
C HIS A 274 -9.02 -3.34 -6.02
N ASP A 275 -9.96 -4.27 -6.16
CA ASP A 275 -9.75 -5.55 -6.81
C ASP A 275 -10.48 -5.59 -8.15
N PRO A 276 -9.78 -5.44 -9.28
CA PRO A 276 -10.39 -5.50 -10.61
C PRO A 276 -10.73 -6.94 -11.05
N GLY A 277 -10.30 -7.96 -10.31
CA GLY A 277 -10.51 -9.37 -10.67
C GLY A 277 -11.93 -9.89 -10.41
N PHE A 278 -12.77 -9.09 -9.76
CA PHE A 278 -14.14 -9.46 -9.40
C PHE A 278 -15.16 -8.61 -10.14
N ASP A 279 -16.34 -9.18 -10.38
CA ASP A 279 -17.51 -8.41 -10.76
C ASP A 279 -18.35 -8.06 -9.53
N SER A 280 -18.80 -6.80 -9.45
CA SER A 280 -19.53 -6.33 -8.28
C SER A 280 -20.93 -6.92 -8.17
N PHE A 281 -21.57 -7.28 -9.28
CA PHE A 281 -22.88 -7.93 -9.26
C PHE A 281 -22.74 -9.36 -8.72
N ASP A 282 -21.83 -10.13 -9.31
CA ASP A 282 -21.61 -11.54 -8.95
C ASP A 282 -21.23 -11.69 -7.46
N VAL A 283 -20.31 -10.85 -6.96
CA VAL A 283 -19.90 -10.88 -5.55
C VAL A 283 -21.05 -10.58 -4.60
N ASN A 284 -21.90 -9.59 -4.93
CA ASN A 284 -23.02 -9.24 -4.05
C ASN A 284 -24.12 -10.30 -4.09
N GLN A 285 -24.36 -10.92 -5.25
CA GLN A 285 -25.28 -12.05 -5.38
C GLN A 285 -24.79 -13.24 -4.54
N GLU A 286 -23.55 -13.69 -4.74
CA GLU A 286 -22.97 -14.82 -4.00
C GLU A 286 -22.92 -14.52 -2.49
N SER A 287 -22.58 -13.29 -2.10
CA SER A 287 -22.63 -12.82 -0.71
C SER A 287 -24.04 -12.96 -0.10
N ALA A 288 -25.08 -12.58 -0.84
CA ALA A 288 -26.46 -12.67 -0.39
C ALA A 288 -26.88 -14.14 -0.21
N GLU A 289 -26.59 -14.99 -1.18
CA GLU A 289 -26.86 -16.44 -1.13
C GLU A 289 -26.16 -17.13 0.05
N ARG A 290 -24.91 -16.73 0.35
CA ARG A 290 -24.14 -17.25 1.50
C ARG A 290 -24.55 -16.65 2.85
N GLY A 291 -25.39 -15.61 2.83
CA GLY A 291 -25.83 -14.88 4.00
C GLY A 291 -24.69 -14.14 4.72
N ASP A 292 -23.71 -13.60 3.99
CA ASP A 292 -22.54 -12.90 4.57
C ASP A 292 -22.96 -11.73 5.47
N LEU A 293 -23.99 -10.97 5.08
CA LEU A 293 -24.52 -9.84 5.87
C LEU A 293 -25.24 -10.24 7.17
N THR A 294 -25.55 -11.53 7.33
CA THR A 294 -26.08 -12.12 8.57
C THR A 294 -24.96 -12.50 9.55
N ARG A 295 -23.70 -12.50 9.10
CA ARG A 295 -22.52 -12.87 9.89
C ARG A 295 -21.75 -11.60 10.32
N LYS A 296 -20.93 -11.75 11.35
CA LYS A 296 -19.92 -10.74 11.70
C LYS A 296 -18.85 -10.71 10.61
N GLU A 297 -18.27 -9.54 10.36
CA GLU A 297 -17.37 -9.29 9.23
C GLU A 297 -16.27 -10.34 9.12
N ALA A 298 -15.62 -10.68 10.23
CA ALA A 298 -14.50 -11.61 10.26
C ALA A 298 -14.82 -13.06 9.83
N PHE A 299 -16.10 -13.41 9.67
CA PHE A 299 -16.55 -14.76 9.25
C PHE A 299 -17.33 -14.77 7.94
N ARG A 300 -17.27 -13.66 7.20
CA ARG A 300 -17.83 -13.55 5.84
C ARG A 300 -16.88 -14.18 4.83
N ARG A 301 -17.43 -14.71 3.74
CA ARG A 301 -16.63 -15.10 2.57
C ARG A 301 -15.94 -13.87 1.97
N TYR A 302 -16.70 -12.79 1.78
CA TYR A 302 -16.20 -11.53 1.21
C TYR A 302 -15.87 -10.48 2.27
N ALA A 303 -15.21 -10.88 3.35
CA ALA A 303 -14.92 -10.00 4.48
C ALA A 303 -14.13 -8.74 4.08
N ARG A 304 -13.18 -8.88 3.14
CA ARG A 304 -12.33 -7.77 2.65
C ARG A 304 -13.05 -6.75 1.80
N PHE A 305 -14.21 -7.06 1.23
CA PHE A 305 -14.92 -6.14 0.33
C PHE A 305 -15.98 -5.32 1.05
N TRP A 306 -16.26 -4.15 0.49
CA TRP A 306 -17.48 -3.41 0.76
C TRP A 306 -18.64 -4.05 -0.01
N LEU A 307 -19.59 -4.63 0.74
CA LEU A 307 -20.81 -5.24 0.18
C LEU A 307 -21.96 -4.24 0.23
N ALA A 308 -22.93 -4.37 -0.68
CA ALA A 308 -24.06 -3.45 -0.80
C ALA A 308 -24.89 -3.30 0.50
N GLY A 309 -24.93 -4.33 1.35
CA GLY A 309 -25.59 -4.24 2.66
C GLY A 309 -24.78 -3.58 3.78
N ASP A 310 -23.46 -3.47 3.64
CA ASP A 310 -22.61 -2.72 4.59
C ASP A 310 -22.88 -1.22 4.48
N GLU A 311 -23.12 -0.76 3.25
CA GLU A 311 -23.41 0.62 2.88
C GLU A 311 -24.65 1.18 3.60
N MET A 312 -25.67 0.35 3.87
CA MET A 312 -26.89 0.74 4.60
C MET A 312 -26.69 0.88 6.12
N ARG A 313 -25.72 0.16 6.72
CA ARG A 313 -25.46 0.19 8.17
C ARG A 313 -24.58 1.38 8.56
N SER A 314 -23.62 1.77 7.71
CA SER A 314 -22.71 2.88 8.00
C SER A 314 -23.40 4.25 7.98
N GLY A 315 -24.36 4.48 7.08
CA GLY A 315 -25.05 5.78 7.01
C GLY A 315 -26.00 6.09 8.17
N ARG A 316 -26.50 5.08 8.91
CA ARG A 316 -27.26 5.29 10.15
C ARG A 316 -26.37 5.56 11.36
N THR A 317 -25.09 5.17 11.29
CA THR A 317 -24.15 5.25 12.41
C THR A 317 -23.23 6.48 12.30
N GLY A 318 -22.91 6.91 11.07
CA GLY A 318 -22.09 8.10 10.79
C GLY A 318 -22.73 9.41 11.28
N GLN A 319 -24.07 9.53 11.25
CA GLN A 319 -24.77 10.71 11.78
C GLN A 319 -24.68 10.83 13.31
N ARG A 320 -24.52 9.72 14.04
CA ARG A 320 -24.35 9.73 15.50
C ARG A 320 -22.90 9.95 15.95
N ARG A 321 -21.92 9.85 15.03
CA ARG A 321 -20.48 10.02 15.30
C ARG A 321 -19.89 11.32 14.77
N MET A 322 -20.72 12.26 14.31
CA MET A 322 -20.33 13.67 14.16
C MET A 322 -20.16 14.34 15.55
N GLY A 323 -19.37 13.70 16.42
CA GLY A 323 -18.73 14.32 17.57
C GLY A 323 -17.27 14.49 17.19
N ARG A 324 -16.95 15.59 16.52
CA ARG A 324 -15.63 15.99 16.01
C ARG A 324 -14.62 16.28 17.15
N GLN A 325 -14.76 15.66 18.32
CA GLN A 325 -14.05 15.99 19.56
C GLN A 325 -13.50 14.78 20.34
N ALA A 326 -13.79 13.53 19.94
CA ALA A 326 -13.31 12.35 20.67
C ALA A 326 -12.01 11.73 20.10
N ALA A 327 -11.47 12.27 19.00
CA ALA A 327 -10.22 11.82 18.39
C ALA A 327 -8.99 12.64 18.83
N GLU A 328 -9.20 13.80 19.49
CA GLU A 328 -8.15 14.72 19.93
C GLU A 328 -7.79 14.62 21.42
N GLN A 329 -8.41 13.71 22.18
CA GLN A 329 -8.10 13.58 23.61
C GLN A 329 -6.85 12.72 23.86
N ALA A 330 -5.77 13.45 24.16
CA ALA A 330 -4.65 13.09 25.04
C ALA A 330 -4.29 11.59 25.10
N VAL A 331 -3.35 11.20 24.23
CA VAL A 331 -2.65 9.94 24.40
C VAL A 331 -1.44 10.18 25.31
N GLY A 332 -1.70 10.16 26.63
CA GLY A 332 -0.67 10.25 27.66
C GLY A 332 0.26 9.04 27.63
N ASP A 333 -0.22 7.84 27.92
CA ASP A 333 0.62 6.66 28.06
C ASP A 333 0.81 5.90 26.71
N ILE A 334 1.98 5.26 26.51
CA ILE A 334 2.23 4.30 25.40
C ILE A 334 1.14 3.23 25.42
N GLN A 335 0.80 2.75 26.60
CA GLN A 335 -0.28 1.79 26.76
C GLN A 335 -1.64 2.37 26.38
N ASP A 336 -1.89 3.66 26.57
CA ASP A 336 -3.13 4.32 26.15
C ASP A 336 -3.18 4.60 24.65
N ALA A 337 -2.04 4.86 24.00
CA ALA A 337 -1.89 4.90 22.54
C ALA A 337 -2.28 3.56 21.94
N PHE A 338 -1.74 2.49 22.55
CA PHE A 338 -2.06 1.14 22.18
C PHE A 338 -3.49 0.80 22.50
N ARG A 339 -4.04 1.12 23.68
CA ARG A 339 -5.45 0.86 24.04
C ARG A 339 -6.41 1.63 23.13
N ALA A 340 -6.06 2.83 22.69
CA ALA A 340 -6.82 3.64 21.75
C ALA A 340 -6.74 3.09 20.32
N ALA A 341 -5.54 2.72 19.83
CA ALA A 341 -5.36 2.01 18.56
C ALA A 341 -6.09 0.67 18.56
N ASN A 342 -6.14 0.01 19.71
CA ASN A 342 -6.83 -1.24 19.98
C ASN A 342 -8.33 -1.06 20.30
N ALA A 343 -8.83 0.18 20.38
CA ALA A 343 -10.22 0.43 20.71
C ALA A 343 -11.12 0.03 19.54
N TYR A 344 -12.28 -0.50 19.89
CA TYR A 344 -13.37 -1.08 19.07
C TYR A 344 -13.80 -0.37 17.76
N ALA A 345 -13.19 0.77 17.40
CA ALA A 345 -13.47 1.54 16.21
C ALA A 345 -12.80 1.00 14.93
N ASP A 346 -11.78 0.15 15.03
CA ASP A 346 -11.04 -0.43 13.88
C ASP A 346 -11.93 -1.12 12.84
N VAL A 347 -13.10 -1.62 13.24
CA VAL A 347 -13.98 -2.43 12.38
C VAL A 347 -15.03 -1.61 11.64
N ALA A 348 -15.11 -0.31 11.89
CA ALA A 348 -16.17 0.55 11.35
C ALA A 348 -15.70 1.93 10.89
N GLU A 349 -14.40 2.11 10.64
CA GLU A 349 -13.96 3.22 9.79
C GLU A 349 -14.19 2.83 8.33
N MET A 350 -15.44 3.01 7.93
CA MET A 350 -15.68 3.42 6.56
C MET A 350 -15.07 4.82 6.48
N GLU A 351 -13.99 4.98 5.71
CA GLU A 351 -13.57 6.28 5.19
C GLU A 351 -14.68 6.74 4.24
N ILE A 352 -15.80 7.16 4.84
CA ILE A 352 -16.84 7.87 4.12
C ILE A 352 -16.23 9.25 3.90
N VAL A 353 -16.01 9.62 2.64
CA VAL A 353 -15.80 11.02 2.24
C VAL A 353 -16.75 11.90 3.07
N PRO A 354 -16.26 12.82 3.90
CA PRO A 354 -17.09 13.66 4.74
C PRO A 354 -18.28 14.24 3.97
N GLY A 355 -19.48 14.08 4.52
CA GLY A 355 -20.74 14.54 3.92
C GLY A 355 -21.48 13.51 3.08
N GLN A 356 -20.83 12.43 2.63
CA GLN A 356 -21.52 11.41 1.84
C GLN A 356 -22.45 10.54 2.73
N GLY A 357 -23.76 10.64 2.51
CA GLY A 357 -24.75 9.76 3.16
C GLY A 357 -24.52 8.27 2.83
N PRO A 358 -25.32 7.36 3.44
CA PRO A 358 -25.24 5.92 3.16
C PRO A 358 -25.16 5.68 1.66
N LEU A 359 -24.20 4.85 1.27
CA LEU A 359 -23.86 4.44 -0.10
C LEU A 359 -25.00 3.57 -0.69
N ARG A 360 -26.24 4.06 -0.75
CA ARG A 360 -27.43 3.25 -1.05
C ARG A 360 -27.39 2.49 -2.39
N ASP A 361 -26.52 2.84 -3.35
CA ASP A 361 -26.54 2.29 -4.73
C ASP A 361 -25.21 2.37 -5.51
N THR A 362 -24.05 2.41 -4.84
CA THR A 362 -22.75 2.76 -5.44
C THR A 362 -21.82 1.58 -5.70
N MET A 363 -22.37 0.45 -6.12
CA MET A 363 -21.54 -0.65 -6.65
C MET A 363 -20.66 -0.12 -7.79
N LEU A 364 -19.35 -0.34 -7.68
CA LEU A 364 -18.45 -0.09 -8.81
C LEU A 364 -18.97 -0.88 -10.03
N ARG A 365 -18.87 -0.28 -11.22
CA ARG A 365 -19.25 -0.98 -12.45
C ARG A 365 -18.32 -2.16 -12.76
N SER A 366 -17.10 -2.13 -12.22
CA SER A 366 -16.08 -3.15 -12.45
C SER A 366 -15.14 -3.23 -11.24
N GLY A 367 -14.90 -4.44 -10.76
CA GLY A 367 -14.10 -4.67 -9.56
C GLY A 367 -14.86 -4.41 -8.26
N MET A 368 -14.19 -4.74 -7.15
CA MET A 368 -14.68 -4.51 -5.79
C MET A 368 -13.78 -3.53 -5.05
N LEU A 369 -14.38 -2.68 -4.22
CA LEU A 369 -13.62 -1.85 -3.28
C LEU A 369 -13.21 -2.69 -2.06
N VAL A 370 -11.92 -2.70 -1.76
CA VAL A 370 -11.35 -3.38 -0.60
C VAL A 370 -11.40 -2.43 0.60
N LYS A 371 -11.74 -2.96 1.77
CA LYS A 371 -11.68 -2.22 3.04
C LYS A 371 -10.23 -1.87 3.37
N THR A 372 -9.98 -0.60 3.68
CA THR A 372 -8.63 -0.06 3.95
C THR A 372 -7.86 -0.89 4.97
N GLY A 373 -8.51 -1.36 6.05
CA GLY A 373 -7.86 -2.22 7.05
C GLY A 373 -7.34 -3.56 6.51
N TYR A 374 -8.08 -4.23 5.61
CA TYR A 374 -7.59 -5.47 4.97
C TYR A 374 -6.47 -5.17 3.99
N ARG A 375 -6.61 -4.09 3.19
CA ARG A 375 -5.55 -3.63 2.28
C ARG A 375 -4.26 -3.35 3.04
N THR A 376 -4.31 -2.53 4.09
CA THR A 376 -3.11 -2.12 4.83
C THR A 376 -2.44 -3.31 5.51
N LEU A 377 -3.21 -4.29 6.01
CA LEU A 377 -2.66 -5.57 6.45
C LEU A 377 -1.95 -6.31 5.31
N GLY A 378 -2.60 -6.45 4.15
CA GLY A 378 -2.00 -7.05 2.96
C GLY A 378 -0.69 -6.38 2.56
N HIS A 379 -0.68 -5.04 2.50
CA HIS A 379 0.51 -4.24 2.20
C HIS A 379 1.67 -4.54 3.17
N MET A 380 1.40 -4.52 4.49
CA MET A 380 2.43 -4.78 5.50
C MET A 380 2.99 -6.20 5.42
N PHE A 381 2.15 -7.21 5.15
CA PHE A 381 2.62 -8.59 4.95
C PHE A 381 3.45 -8.73 3.67
N VAL A 382 3.07 -8.06 2.57
CA VAL A 382 3.88 -8.06 1.34
C VAL A 382 5.22 -7.37 1.59
N LEU A 383 5.22 -6.21 2.24
CA LEU A 383 6.43 -5.49 2.63
C LEU A 383 7.34 -6.37 3.49
N ARG A 384 6.78 -7.09 4.47
CA ARG A 384 7.53 -8.02 5.31
C ARG A 384 8.27 -9.09 4.50
N GLU A 385 7.59 -9.74 3.56
CA GLU A 385 8.24 -10.76 2.73
C GLU A 385 9.30 -10.15 1.80
N ILE A 386 9.09 -8.93 1.29
CA ILE A 386 10.08 -8.21 0.50
C ILE A 386 11.35 -7.96 1.33
N LEU A 387 11.21 -7.38 2.53
CA LEU A 387 12.34 -7.07 3.42
C LEU A 387 13.09 -8.34 3.84
N LYS A 388 12.33 -9.39 4.22
CA LYS A 388 12.89 -10.69 4.59
C LYS A 388 13.68 -11.32 3.44
N GLY A 389 13.11 -11.40 2.23
CA GLY A 389 13.79 -11.98 1.08
C GLY A 389 15.03 -11.17 0.65
N ALA A 390 14.94 -9.84 0.74
CA ALA A 390 16.03 -8.93 0.42
C ALA A 390 17.17 -8.93 1.46
N GLY A 391 17.01 -9.61 2.60
CA GLY A 391 18.04 -9.71 3.64
C GLY A 391 18.15 -8.46 4.51
N VAL A 392 17.06 -7.72 4.71
CA VAL A 392 17.02 -6.61 5.67
C VAL A 392 16.97 -7.18 7.08
N GLU A 393 17.94 -6.81 7.91
CA GLU A 393 18.09 -7.30 9.27
C GLU A 393 17.37 -6.40 10.28
N ARG A 394 17.46 -5.08 10.07
CA ARG A 394 16.84 -4.08 10.92
C ARG A 394 16.17 -3.00 10.08
N PHE A 395 15.05 -2.48 10.55
CA PHE A 395 14.45 -1.32 9.92
C PHE A 395 13.66 -0.49 10.91
N GLN A 396 13.53 0.80 10.61
CA GLN A 396 12.52 1.66 11.20
C GLN A 396 11.40 1.96 10.21
N LEU A 397 10.18 2.07 10.72
CA LEU A 397 8.98 2.39 9.97
C LEU A 397 8.29 3.61 10.58
N SER A 398 8.39 4.73 9.87
CA SER A 398 7.66 5.96 10.17
C SER A 398 6.24 5.87 9.59
N MET A 399 5.24 6.04 10.45
CA MET A 399 3.82 6.04 10.07
C MET A 399 3.09 7.19 10.75
N ASP A 400 1.92 7.53 10.25
CA ASP A 400 1.05 8.48 10.92
C ASP A 400 0.25 7.80 12.06
N GLN A 401 -0.66 8.54 12.69
CA GLN A 401 -1.42 8.06 13.85
C GLN A 401 -2.64 7.19 13.47
N HIS A 402 -2.78 6.74 12.21
CA HIS A 402 -3.90 5.89 11.83
C HIS A 402 -3.83 4.51 12.50
N ARG A 403 -4.86 4.19 13.28
CA ARG A 403 -4.95 2.97 14.09
C ARG A 403 -4.81 1.69 13.26
N SER A 404 -5.40 1.68 12.07
CA SER A 404 -5.33 0.56 11.14
C SER A 404 -3.89 0.28 10.67
N THR A 405 -3.10 1.32 10.45
CA THR A 405 -1.68 1.23 10.09
C THR A 405 -0.85 0.68 11.23
N ILE A 406 -1.05 1.21 12.45
CA ILE A 406 -0.38 0.74 13.66
C ILE A 406 -0.67 -0.75 13.92
N ALA A 407 -1.94 -1.12 13.85
CA ALA A 407 -2.37 -2.50 14.06
C ALA A 407 -1.81 -3.44 12.97
N ALA A 408 -1.74 -2.99 11.72
CA ALA A 408 -1.19 -3.77 10.62
C ALA A 408 0.31 -4.01 10.78
N PHE A 409 1.07 -2.98 11.19
CA PHE A 409 2.50 -3.10 11.51
C PHE A 409 2.73 -4.12 12.63
N MET A 410 2.01 -3.99 13.76
CA MET A 410 2.13 -4.89 14.92
C MET A 410 1.68 -6.33 14.61
N CYS A 411 0.85 -6.54 13.59
CA CYS A 411 0.45 -7.88 13.15
C CYS A 411 1.43 -8.51 12.17
N ALA A 412 1.87 -7.77 11.17
CA ALA A 412 2.77 -8.28 10.13
C ALA A 412 4.17 -8.55 10.69
N PHE A 413 4.72 -7.59 11.43
CA PHE A 413 6.10 -7.58 11.91
C PHE A 413 6.27 -8.02 13.37
N ARG A 414 5.30 -8.77 13.92
CA ARG A 414 5.32 -9.17 15.34
C ARG A 414 6.61 -9.88 15.77
N GLU A 415 7.20 -10.67 14.89
CA GLU A 415 8.43 -11.44 15.14
C GLU A 415 9.62 -10.47 15.20
N GLN A 416 9.78 -9.64 14.16
CA GLN A 416 10.82 -8.62 14.10
C GLN A 416 10.72 -7.59 15.21
N VAL A 417 9.51 -7.21 15.63
CA VAL A 417 9.31 -6.31 16.78
C VAL A 417 9.74 -7.00 18.08
N ALA A 418 9.38 -8.27 18.29
CA ALA A 418 9.77 -9.01 19.48
C ALA A 418 11.29 -9.26 19.55
N GLU A 419 11.94 -9.42 18.41
CA GLU A 419 13.39 -9.61 18.27
C GLU A 419 14.18 -8.27 18.26
N GLY A 420 13.50 -7.13 18.25
CA GLY A 420 14.13 -5.80 18.19
C GLY A 420 14.64 -5.38 16.79
N GLY A 421 14.35 -6.16 15.75
CA GLY A 421 14.69 -5.84 14.35
C GLY A 421 13.74 -4.86 13.66
N ALA A 422 12.53 -4.61 14.20
CA ALA A 422 11.57 -3.67 13.61
C ALA A 422 11.22 -2.55 14.60
N GLN A 423 11.50 -1.29 14.20
CA GLN A 423 11.27 -0.10 15.00
C GLN A 423 10.12 0.74 14.46
N GLY A 424 9.04 0.91 15.21
CA GLY A 424 7.87 1.68 14.79
C GLY A 424 7.89 3.11 15.34
N PHE A 425 7.74 4.11 14.48
CA PHE A 425 7.61 5.52 14.86
C PHE A 425 6.29 6.11 14.39
N LEU A 426 5.58 6.78 15.29
CA LEU A 426 4.47 7.66 14.93
C LEU A 426 4.98 9.07 14.72
N VAL A 427 4.53 9.70 13.65
CA VAL A 427 4.88 11.08 13.30
C VAL A 427 3.62 11.93 13.27
N ARG A 428 3.68 13.11 13.88
CA ARG A 428 2.64 14.13 13.77
C ARG A 428 3.27 15.50 13.55
N TYR A 429 2.60 16.35 12.78
CA TYR A 429 3.05 17.70 12.47
C TYR A 429 1.85 18.56 12.04
N ALA A 430 2.05 19.87 11.95
CA ALA A 430 0.99 20.82 11.57
C ALA A 430 0.73 20.79 10.05
N LYS A 431 -0.04 19.81 9.57
CA LYS A 431 -0.32 19.56 8.14
C LYS A 431 -0.93 20.77 7.40
N ASP A 432 -1.91 21.43 8.02
CA ASP A 432 -2.69 22.51 7.39
C ASP A 432 -2.32 23.91 7.91
N CYS A 433 -1.09 24.10 8.41
CA CYS A 433 -0.67 25.42 8.89
C CYS A 433 -0.46 26.41 7.73
N PRO A 434 -0.93 27.68 7.88
CA PRO A 434 -0.61 28.76 6.94
C PRO A 434 0.90 28.95 6.74
N ILE A 435 1.29 29.55 5.60
CA ILE A 435 2.71 29.74 5.25
C ILE A 435 3.44 30.58 6.32
N ASP A 436 2.81 31.63 6.85
CA ASP A 436 3.44 32.47 7.88
C ASP A 436 3.66 31.71 9.19
N GLU A 437 2.68 30.90 9.61
CA GLU A 437 2.81 30.08 10.81
C GLU A 437 3.86 28.98 10.63
N ARG A 438 3.93 28.37 9.45
CA ARG A 438 5.00 27.43 9.07
C ARG A 438 6.38 28.07 9.18
N ASN A 439 6.55 29.27 8.62
CA ASN A 439 7.80 30.02 8.68
C ASN A 439 8.16 30.42 10.11
N ARG A 440 7.16 30.77 10.93
CA ARG A 440 7.34 31.05 12.35
C ARG A 440 7.85 29.83 13.11
N ILE A 441 7.20 28.67 12.96
CA ILE A 441 7.59 27.41 13.61
C ILE A 441 9.01 27.00 13.20
N TYR A 442 9.34 27.13 11.91
CA TYR A 442 10.68 26.86 11.40
C TYR A 442 11.73 27.74 12.10
N ARG A 443 11.54 29.06 12.10
CA ARG A 443 12.46 30.03 12.73
C ARG A 443 12.56 29.84 14.25
N GLU A 444 11.48 29.45 14.90
CA GLU A 444 11.49 29.14 16.33
C GLU A 444 12.36 27.92 16.64
N THR A 445 12.20 26.85 15.86
CA THR A 445 12.99 25.62 15.99
C THR A 445 14.46 25.88 15.70
N GLU A 446 14.76 26.67 14.64
CA GLU A 446 16.11 27.10 14.30
C GLU A 446 16.75 27.93 15.44
N ARG A 447 16.00 28.86 16.05
CA ARG A 447 16.48 29.64 17.21
C ARG A 447 16.80 28.74 18.41
N GLN A 448 15.95 27.75 18.69
CA GLN A 448 16.17 26.78 19.77
C GLN A 448 17.45 25.97 19.55
N MET A 449 17.65 25.46 18.33
CA MET A 449 18.85 24.71 17.96
C MET A 449 20.12 25.58 18.08
N ARG A 450 20.11 26.83 17.59
CA ARG A 450 21.25 27.76 17.73
C ARG A 450 21.53 28.11 19.19
N ALA A 451 20.50 28.29 20.00
CA ALA A 451 20.66 28.54 21.43
C ALA A 451 21.29 27.35 22.16
N PHE A 452 20.87 26.13 21.81
CA PHE A 452 21.47 24.89 22.32
C PHE A 452 22.95 24.76 21.94
N ALA A 453 23.29 25.03 20.68
CA ALA A 453 24.68 24.98 20.21
C ALA A 453 25.58 25.94 21.00
N ARG A 454 25.13 27.19 21.18
CA ARG A 454 25.82 28.21 22.00
C ARG A 454 26.01 27.78 23.46
N ALA A 455 24.94 27.29 24.09
CA ALA A 455 24.97 26.92 25.51
C ALA A 455 25.96 25.78 25.81
N ARG A 456 26.38 25.01 24.80
CA ARG A 456 27.26 23.84 24.95
C ARG A 456 28.56 23.91 24.17
N ASN A 457 28.88 25.09 23.60
CA ASN A 457 30.06 25.26 22.75
C ASN A 457 30.12 24.25 21.59
N LEU A 458 28.97 23.94 20.99
CA LEU A 458 28.83 23.04 19.84
C LEU A 458 28.63 23.83 18.53
N GLU A 459 29.02 25.11 18.52
CA GLU A 459 28.95 25.95 17.32
C GLU A 459 29.94 25.40 16.27
N GLY A 460 29.43 25.10 15.07
CA GLY A 460 30.21 24.51 13.97
C GLY A 460 29.73 23.11 13.54
N LEU A 461 28.93 22.44 14.36
CA LEU A 461 28.25 21.20 13.97
C LEU A 461 27.14 21.46 12.94
N THR A 462 26.86 20.47 12.10
CA THR A 462 25.73 20.47 11.16
C THR A 462 24.39 20.41 11.91
N GLU A 463 23.29 20.75 11.23
CA GLU A 463 21.94 20.64 11.82
C GLU A 463 21.61 19.21 12.27
N GLU A 464 22.12 18.20 11.54
CA GLU A 464 21.91 16.79 11.85
C GLU A 464 22.69 16.37 13.11
N GLU A 465 23.96 16.74 13.22
CA GLU A 465 24.81 16.49 14.40
C GLU A 465 24.26 17.21 15.64
N LEU A 466 23.83 18.47 15.49
CA LEU A 466 23.15 19.20 16.57
C LEU A 466 21.82 18.53 16.96
N GLY A 467 21.05 18.09 15.97
CA GLY A 467 19.80 17.36 16.20
C GLY A 467 20.02 16.06 16.96
N PHE A 468 21.05 15.30 16.61
CA PHE A 468 21.48 14.10 17.32
C PHE A 468 21.79 14.40 18.79
N GLU A 469 22.64 15.40 19.06
CA GLU A 469 23.01 15.77 20.44
C GLU A 469 21.83 16.33 21.26
N MET A 470 20.91 17.05 20.62
CA MET A 470 19.67 17.51 21.26
C MET A 470 18.78 16.35 21.68
N ILE A 471 18.57 15.36 20.81
CA ILE A 471 17.79 14.15 21.12
C ILE A 471 18.49 13.33 22.20
N ARG A 472 19.79 13.07 22.03
CA ARG A 472 20.62 12.33 22.99
C ARG A 472 20.53 12.92 24.40
N THR A 473 20.56 14.26 24.48
CA THR A 473 20.38 14.98 25.73
C THR A 473 18.98 14.81 26.30
N ALA A 474 17.94 14.98 25.47
CA ALA A 474 16.56 14.82 25.90
C ALA A 474 16.30 13.41 26.46
N LEU A 475 16.89 12.39 25.84
CA LEU A 475 16.81 11.00 26.31
C LEU A 475 17.61 10.74 27.60
N ARG A 476 18.65 11.52 27.90
CA ARG A 476 19.44 11.44 29.15
C ARG A 476 18.82 12.17 30.33
N ALA A 477 18.25 13.35 30.09
CA ALA A 477 18.06 14.35 31.14
C ALA A 477 16.97 14.00 32.16
N ASP A 478 15.85 13.37 31.77
CA ASP A 478 14.78 12.91 32.69
C ASP A 478 13.86 11.86 32.02
N GLY A 479 14.27 11.27 30.90
CA GLY A 479 13.41 10.45 30.05
C GLY A 479 12.49 11.27 29.14
N LEU A 480 11.76 10.58 28.27
CA LEU A 480 10.77 11.21 27.37
C LEU A 480 9.66 11.88 28.19
N PRO A 481 8.98 12.91 27.67
CA PRO A 481 7.76 13.43 28.29
C PRO A 481 6.79 12.29 28.57
N GLU A 482 5.95 12.39 29.62
CA GLU A 482 4.95 11.34 29.93
C GLU A 482 4.12 10.93 28.69
N SER A 483 3.81 11.91 27.84
CA SER A 483 3.11 11.72 26.56
C SER A 483 3.80 10.77 25.56
N GLY A 484 5.09 10.48 25.72
CA GLY A 484 5.94 9.72 24.81
C GLY A 484 6.33 10.45 23.52
N TRP A 485 5.83 11.67 23.28
CA TRP A 485 6.13 12.46 22.09
C TRP A 485 7.37 13.33 22.32
N LEU A 486 8.34 13.22 21.41
CA LEU A 486 9.52 14.08 21.37
C LEU A 486 9.39 15.09 20.24
N ARG A 487 9.60 16.37 20.54
CA ARG A 487 9.72 17.40 19.52
C ARG A 487 11.00 17.17 18.71
N HIS A 488 10.86 17.07 17.39
CA HIS A 488 12.02 16.86 16.53
C HIS A 488 12.86 18.15 16.48
N PRO A 489 14.18 18.08 16.75
CA PRO A 489 15.00 19.29 16.90
C PRO A 489 15.35 19.94 15.56
N VAL A 490 15.46 19.15 14.47
CA VAL A 490 15.85 19.70 13.16
C VAL A 490 14.68 20.46 12.53
N PRO A 491 14.85 21.74 12.18
CA PRO A 491 13.80 22.55 11.58
C PRO A 491 13.48 22.07 10.16
N THR A 492 12.20 21.80 9.87
CA THR A 492 11.75 21.42 8.53
C THR A 492 10.47 22.14 8.14
N ALA A 493 10.48 22.72 6.93
CA ALA A 493 9.30 23.36 6.36
C ALA A 493 8.26 22.33 5.84
N GLN A 494 8.69 21.09 5.57
CA GLN A 494 7.80 20.04 5.06
C GLN A 494 6.97 19.41 6.18
N GLU A 495 7.52 19.34 7.39
CA GLU A 495 6.84 18.78 8.58
C GLU A 495 6.88 19.81 9.73
N PRO A 496 6.11 20.90 9.64
CA PRO A 496 6.22 22.01 10.58
C PRO A 496 5.82 21.55 11.98
N GLY A 497 6.75 21.72 12.91
CA GLY A 497 6.55 21.30 14.28
C GLY A 497 6.40 19.79 14.45
N LYS A 498 7.18 19.03 13.68
CA LYS A 498 7.25 17.57 13.77
C LYS A 498 7.50 17.11 15.21
N GLU A 499 6.67 16.18 15.65
CA GLU A 499 6.86 15.40 16.86
C GLU A 499 6.83 13.92 16.49
N VAL A 500 7.65 13.14 17.18
CA VAL A 500 7.83 11.72 16.92
C VAL A 500 7.67 10.91 18.19
N ARG A 501 7.12 9.70 18.07
CA ARG A 501 6.92 8.79 19.19
C ARG A 501 7.32 7.38 18.79
N TRP A 502 8.26 6.80 19.53
CA TRP A 502 8.67 5.42 19.37
C TRP A 502 7.66 4.49 20.05
N ILE A 503 7.07 3.56 19.29
CA ILE A 503 5.99 2.69 19.78
C ILE A 503 6.45 1.24 20.01
N THR A 504 7.63 0.87 19.54
CA THR A 504 8.26 -0.44 19.80
C THR A 504 9.48 -0.31 20.70
N GLY A 505 9.51 0.75 21.52
CA GLY A 505 10.63 1.09 22.37
C GLY A 505 11.17 -0.08 23.16
N ASN A 506 12.49 -0.25 23.10
CA ASN A 506 13.24 -1.10 23.99
C ASN A 506 14.19 -0.21 24.82
N GLU A 507 13.98 -0.19 26.13
CA GLU A 507 14.82 0.60 27.05
C GLU A 507 16.25 0.06 27.13
N ASP A 508 16.47 -1.21 26.78
CA ASP A 508 17.78 -1.86 26.74
C ASP A 508 18.62 -1.44 25.51
N MET A 509 18.05 -0.71 24.55
CA MET A 509 18.78 -0.23 23.38
C MET A 509 19.73 0.90 23.76
N ASP A 510 20.94 0.86 23.18
CA ASP A 510 21.94 1.91 23.37
C ASP A 510 21.38 3.31 23.07
N LEU A 511 21.79 4.28 23.89
CA LEU A 511 21.28 5.64 23.83
C LEU A 511 21.55 6.31 22.47
N ASP A 512 22.73 6.08 21.90
CA ASP A 512 23.11 6.71 20.64
C ASP A 512 22.31 6.10 19.49
N ASP A 513 22.06 4.78 19.52
CA ASP A 513 21.17 4.11 18.56
C ASP A 513 19.73 4.65 18.66
N ARG A 514 19.21 4.80 19.88
CA ARG A 514 17.89 5.43 20.10
C ARG A 514 17.85 6.83 19.51
N ALA A 515 18.88 7.64 19.75
CA ALA A 515 18.94 9.00 19.22
C ALA A 515 18.94 9.04 17.69
N ARG A 516 19.66 8.12 17.01
CA ARG A 516 19.63 7.98 15.55
C ARG A 516 18.23 7.64 15.03
N LEU A 517 17.54 6.70 15.68
CA LEU A 517 16.18 6.31 15.28
C LEU A 517 15.20 7.49 15.39
N TYR A 518 15.23 8.22 16.51
CA TYR A 518 14.41 9.42 16.71
C TYR A 518 14.69 10.52 15.67
N LEU A 519 15.95 10.68 15.26
CA LEU A 519 16.37 11.66 14.27
C LEU A 519 15.92 11.30 12.85
N GLY A 520 15.91 10.00 12.51
CA GLY A 520 15.48 9.54 11.19
C GLY A 520 13.95 9.58 10.97
N ALA A 521 13.16 9.52 12.04
CA ALA A 521 11.70 9.43 11.95
C ALA A 521 11.05 10.59 11.18
N SER A 522 10.40 10.29 10.04
CA SER A 522 9.82 11.28 9.12
C SER A 522 8.80 10.65 8.14
N LEU A 523 7.75 11.40 7.81
CA LEU A 523 6.81 11.11 6.71
C LEU A 523 7.09 11.94 5.45
N ALA A 524 7.99 12.91 5.50
CA ALA A 524 8.30 13.80 4.38
C ALA A 524 8.65 13.05 3.09
N ARG A 525 9.25 11.86 3.20
CA ARG A 525 9.65 11.03 2.06
C ARG A 525 8.46 10.43 1.32
N VAL A 526 7.48 9.88 2.03
CA VAL A 526 6.26 9.36 1.40
C VAL A 526 5.35 10.50 0.93
N ASP A 527 5.31 11.62 1.66
CA ASP A 527 4.63 12.83 1.20
C ASP A 527 5.22 13.36 -0.11
N ASN A 528 6.55 13.33 -0.26
CA ASN A 528 7.23 13.68 -1.52
C ASN A 528 6.82 12.75 -2.66
N VAL A 529 6.74 11.44 -2.42
CA VAL A 529 6.25 10.47 -3.40
C VAL A 529 4.83 10.82 -3.84
N PHE A 530 3.92 11.11 -2.90
CA PHE A 530 2.55 11.50 -3.24
C PHE A 530 2.46 12.82 -4.02
N GLN A 531 3.31 13.80 -3.69
CA GLN A 531 3.43 15.03 -4.46
C GLN A 531 3.93 14.76 -5.88
N LEU A 532 4.94 13.90 -6.04
CA LEU A 532 5.47 13.49 -7.34
C LEU A 532 4.42 12.74 -8.16
N THR A 533 3.67 11.81 -7.57
CA THR A 533 2.56 11.12 -8.25
C THR A 533 1.63 12.12 -8.95
N ARG A 534 1.25 13.20 -8.27
CA ARG A 534 0.35 14.25 -8.78
C ARG A 534 1.02 15.17 -9.81
N ARG A 535 2.34 15.35 -9.73
CA ARG A 535 3.12 16.13 -10.71
C ARG A 535 3.38 15.34 -11.99
N PHE A 536 3.43 14.02 -11.91
CA PHE A 536 3.67 13.15 -13.06
C PHE A 536 2.37 12.78 -13.77
N LEU A 537 1.28 12.58 -13.02
CA LEU A 537 0.06 11.97 -13.56
C LEU A 537 -1.14 12.88 -13.34
N SER A 538 -1.60 13.52 -14.42
CA SER A 538 -2.78 14.40 -14.36
C SER A 538 -4.02 13.67 -13.82
N ALA A 539 -4.14 12.37 -14.12
CA ALA A 539 -5.28 11.54 -13.71
C ALA A 539 -5.38 11.30 -12.20
N LEU A 540 -4.29 11.52 -11.45
CA LEU A 540 -4.22 11.33 -10.00
C LEU A 540 -4.05 12.66 -9.25
N GLU A 541 -4.28 13.79 -9.93
CA GLU A 541 -4.29 15.10 -9.28
C GLU A 541 -5.38 15.20 -8.20
N ARG A 542 -5.13 16.07 -7.21
CA ARG A 542 -6.15 16.38 -6.23
C ARG A 542 -7.29 17.16 -6.91
N PRO A 543 -8.53 16.89 -6.50
CA PRO A 543 -9.66 17.80 -6.63
C PRO A 543 -9.32 19.28 -6.47
N ILE A 544 -9.87 20.14 -7.33
CA ILE A 544 -9.98 21.57 -7.03
C ILE A 544 -11.24 21.75 -6.20
N ASP A 545 -11.10 22.35 -5.03
CA ASP A 545 -12.23 22.66 -4.14
C ASP A 545 -13.19 23.63 -4.84
N THR A 546 -14.44 23.20 -5.04
CA THR A 546 -15.49 24.06 -5.60
C THR A 546 -16.35 24.62 -4.48
N ALA A 547 -16.55 25.94 -4.45
CA ALA A 547 -17.34 26.65 -3.43
C ALA A 547 -18.82 26.22 -3.36
N SER A 548 -19.36 25.55 -4.38
CA SER A 548 -20.72 24.99 -4.36
C SER A 548 -20.76 23.75 -3.46
N GLY A 549 -21.44 23.83 -2.31
CA GLY A 549 -21.54 22.81 -1.24
C GLY A 549 -22.11 21.43 -1.58
N ARG A 550 -21.93 20.93 -2.80
CA ARG A 550 -22.18 19.55 -3.23
C ARG A 550 -20.88 18.86 -3.64
N TRP A 551 -19.95 18.73 -2.68
CA TRP A 551 -18.68 17.98 -2.79
C TRP A 551 -18.81 16.57 -3.43
N GLN A 552 -20.02 16.00 -3.41
CA GLN A 552 -20.35 14.64 -3.83
C GLN A 552 -20.64 14.49 -5.33
N GLN A 553 -20.87 15.61 -6.02
CA GLN A 553 -21.17 15.67 -7.46
C GLN A 553 -20.07 16.39 -8.26
N VAL A 554 -18.95 16.72 -7.60
CA VAL A 554 -17.83 17.42 -8.24
C VAL A 554 -17.16 16.46 -9.23
N TRP A 555 -17.21 16.86 -10.49
CA TRP A 555 -16.51 16.20 -11.58
C TRP A 555 -15.04 16.61 -11.55
N TYR A 556 -14.14 15.64 -11.51
CA TYR A 556 -12.70 15.92 -11.53
C TYR A 556 -12.16 15.76 -12.94
N GLY A 557 -11.68 16.85 -13.54
CA GLY A 557 -11.48 16.93 -14.99
C GLY A 557 -10.55 15.88 -15.59
N TYR A 558 -9.60 15.37 -14.80
CA TYR A 558 -8.63 14.36 -15.24
C TYR A 558 -8.84 12.98 -14.60
N ALA A 559 -9.67 12.89 -13.55
CA ALA A 559 -9.86 11.64 -12.83
C ALA A 559 -10.45 10.55 -13.76
N PRO A 560 -9.98 9.30 -13.63
CA PRO A 560 -10.47 8.21 -14.47
C PRO A 560 -11.93 7.87 -14.14
N TYR A 561 -12.66 7.33 -15.13
CA TYR A 561 -14.00 6.74 -14.93
C TYR A 561 -13.94 5.26 -14.58
N ARG A 562 -12.84 4.62 -14.95
CA ARG A 562 -12.58 3.20 -14.74
C ARG A 562 -11.72 3.05 -13.49
N PRO A 563 -12.20 2.41 -12.42
CA PRO A 563 -11.44 2.29 -11.17
C PRO A 563 -10.09 1.58 -11.35
N ASP A 564 -10.01 0.59 -12.25
CA ASP A 564 -8.79 -0.16 -12.52
C ASP A 564 -7.63 0.73 -13.03
N MET A 565 -7.94 1.88 -13.62
CA MET A 565 -6.94 2.82 -14.11
C MET A 565 -6.07 3.39 -12.99
N VAL A 566 -6.58 3.49 -11.76
CA VAL A 566 -5.83 4.06 -10.63
C VAL A 566 -4.59 3.22 -10.35
N GLN A 567 -4.72 1.90 -10.16
CA GLN A 567 -3.56 1.02 -9.97
C GLN A 567 -2.63 1.06 -11.19
N LYS A 568 -3.17 1.12 -12.41
CA LYS A 568 -2.34 1.18 -13.62
C LYS A 568 -1.45 2.41 -13.65
N TYR A 569 -2.00 3.56 -13.30
CA TYR A 569 -1.24 4.80 -13.19
C TYR A 569 -0.18 4.72 -12.08
N LEU A 570 -0.53 4.16 -10.92
CA LEU A 570 0.43 3.97 -9.82
C LEU A 570 1.57 3.02 -10.19
N ASP A 571 1.30 1.91 -10.87
CA ASP A 571 2.32 0.98 -11.37
C ASP A 571 3.29 1.66 -12.34
N VAL A 572 2.75 2.49 -13.24
CA VAL A 572 3.54 3.30 -14.17
C VAL A 572 4.41 4.29 -13.41
N PHE A 573 3.83 5.01 -12.44
CA PHE A 573 4.58 5.97 -11.63
C PHE A 573 5.68 5.28 -10.81
N ARG A 574 5.42 4.14 -10.18
CA ARG A 574 6.44 3.39 -9.43
C ARG A 574 7.66 3.04 -10.30
N ALA A 575 7.42 2.60 -11.53
CA ALA A 575 8.50 2.30 -12.47
C ALA A 575 9.26 3.57 -12.89
N VAL A 576 8.55 4.67 -13.16
CA VAL A 576 9.15 5.96 -13.51
C VAL A 576 9.96 6.52 -12.33
N ASN A 577 9.40 6.57 -11.13
CA ASN A 577 10.08 7.06 -9.93
C ASN A 577 11.36 6.27 -9.68
N ASN A 578 11.28 4.93 -9.65
CA ASN A 578 12.40 4.11 -9.25
C ASN A 578 13.52 4.06 -10.30
N PHE A 579 13.20 4.11 -11.60
CA PHE A 579 14.16 3.80 -12.67
C PHE A 579 14.44 4.93 -13.67
N ILE A 580 13.59 5.95 -13.77
CA ILE A 580 13.70 7.02 -14.79
C ILE A 580 13.92 8.39 -14.14
N HIS A 581 13.10 8.76 -13.16
CA HIS A 581 13.13 10.10 -12.57
C HIS A 581 14.33 10.29 -11.65
N THR A 582 15.10 11.33 -11.91
CA THR A 582 16.30 11.69 -11.13
C THR A 582 15.99 12.77 -10.09
N GLY A 583 16.68 12.70 -8.96
CA GLY A 583 16.72 13.80 -7.99
C GLY A 583 17.63 14.94 -8.44
N ALA A 584 17.82 15.91 -7.54
CA ALA A 584 18.76 17.01 -7.74
C ALA A 584 20.21 16.52 -7.88
N ASP A 585 20.52 15.36 -7.31
CA ASP A 585 21.79 14.62 -7.42
C ASP A 585 21.98 13.91 -8.78
N GLY A 586 21.01 14.00 -9.70
CA GLY A 586 21.06 13.31 -10.99
C GLY A 586 20.86 11.78 -10.90
N ALA A 587 20.60 11.24 -9.70
CA ALA A 587 20.45 9.81 -9.47
C ALA A 587 18.96 9.41 -9.33
N THR A 588 18.62 8.25 -9.90
CA THR A 588 17.33 7.59 -9.62
C THR A 588 17.40 6.84 -8.29
N PRO A 589 16.26 6.51 -7.66
CA PRO A 589 16.25 5.65 -6.49
C PRO A 589 16.95 4.30 -6.69
N ALA A 590 16.78 3.66 -7.85
CA ALA A 590 17.47 2.41 -8.18
C ALA A 590 18.99 2.60 -8.27
N MET A 591 19.47 3.77 -8.74
CA MET A 591 20.91 4.08 -8.74
C MET A 591 21.46 4.24 -7.33
N ARG A 592 20.72 4.91 -6.43
CA ARG A 592 21.13 5.07 -5.02
C ARG A 592 21.27 3.72 -4.29
N LEU A 593 20.51 2.71 -4.72
CA LEU A 593 20.63 1.33 -4.23
C LEU A 593 21.61 0.45 -5.03
N GLY A 594 22.32 1.01 -6.02
CA GLY A 594 23.28 0.26 -6.85
C GLY A 594 22.64 -0.79 -7.77
N PHE A 595 21.36 -0.65 -8.11
CA PHE A 595 20.64 -1.62 -8.95
C PHE A 595 20.82 -1.41 -10.45
N ILE A 596 21.17 -0.19 -10.84
CA ILE A 596 21.45 0.26 -12.20
C ILE A 596 22.49 1.39 -12.14
N ASP A 597 23.26 1.57 -13.22
CA ASP A 597 24.34 2.58 -13.26
C ASP A 597 23.94 3.91 -13.93
N ARG A 598 22.76 3.94 -14.57
CA ARG A 598 22.23 5.13 -15.25
C ARG A 598 20.71 5.18 -15.17
N PRO A 599 20.10 6.38 -15.30
CA PRO A 599 18.65 6.48 -15.50
C PRO A 599 18.24 5.71 -16.78
N LEU A 600 17.13 4.98 -16.68
CA LEU A 600 16.54 4.30 -17.82
C LEU A 600 15.77 5.29 -18.70
N ALA A 601 15.76 5.04 -20.00
CA ALA A 601 14.82 5.69 -20.90
C ALA A 601 13.46 4.99 -20.85
N TYR A 602 12.38 5.67 -21.25
CA TYR A 602 11.05 5.05 -21.37
C TYR A 602 11.07 3.78 -22.22
N ALA A 603 11.86 3.78 -23.29
CA ALA A 603 12.01 2.62 -24.17
C ALA A 603 12.79 1.45 -23.53
N ASP A 604 13.70 1.71 -22.57
CA ASP A 604 14.40 0.64 -21.83
C ASP A 604 13.39 -0.19 -20.99
N ILE A 605 12.31 0.44 -20.48
CA ILE A 605 11.22 -0.26 -19.78
C ILE A 605 10.32 -1.02 -20.76
N LEU A 606 10.02 -0.42 -21.92
CA LEU A 606 9.13 -1.03 -22.91
C LEU A 606 9.77 -2.23 -23.64
N TRP A 607 11.08 -2.19 -23.86
CA TRP A 607 11.85 -3.22 -24.57
C TRP A 607 13.21 -3.46 -23.91
N PRO A 608 13.24 -4.14 -22.75
CA PRO A 608 14.50 -4.44 -22.07
C PRO A 608 15.37 -5.34 -22.96
N GLY A 609 16.50 -4.81 -23.46
CA GLY A 609 17.50 -5.56 -24.24
C GLY A 609 17.38 -5.51 -25.77
N GLU A 610 16.42 -4.79 -26.35
CA GLU A 610 16.35 -4.56 -27.80
C GLU A 610 16.80 -3.12 -28.12
N ARG A 611 18.03 -2.95 -28.63
CA ARG A 611 18.51 -1.65 -29.17
C ARG A 611 17.48 -1.11 -30.18
N ILE A 612 16.89 0.04 -29.87
CA ILE A 612 15.88 0.71 -30.70
C ILE A 612 16.51 1.11 -32.05
N PRO A 613 15.96 0.66 -33.20
CA PRO A 613 16.35 1.19 -34.50
C PRO A 613 15.93 2.67 -34.59
N ARG A 614 16.89 3.57 -34.84
CA ARG A 614 16.61 4.99 -35.07
C ARG A 614 15.68 5.14 -36.29
N PRO A 615 14.63 5.99 -36.24
CA PRO A 615 13.85 6.29 -37.43
C PRO A 615 14.77 6.93 -38.48
N ARG A 616 14.78 6.39 -39.69
CA ARG A 616 15.45 7.01 -40.84
C ARG A 616 14.85 8.40 -41.03
N ARG A 617 15.65 9.45 -40.77
CA ARG A 617 15.34 10.80 -41.22
C ARG A 617 15.11 10.71 -42.73
N THR A 618 13.88 10.96 -43.17
CA THR A 618 13.61 11.27 -44.58
C THR A 618 14.36 12.56 -44.89
N ARG A 619 15.52 12.43 -45.55
CA ARG A 619 16.14 13.55 -46.25
C ARG A 619 15.07 14.08 -47.20
N ARG A 620 14.49 15.26 -46.91
CA ARG A 620 13.86 16.09 -47.94
C ARG A 620 14.95 16.31 -48.99
N LYS A 621 14.87 15.60 -50.12
CA LYS A 621 15.67 15.92 -51.31
C LYS A 621 15.25 17.31 -51.74
N GLY A 622 16.23 18.21 -51.80
CA GLY A 622 16.04 19.58 -52.26
C GLY A 622 15.42 19.59 -53.65
N ARG A 623 14.47 20.51 -53.85
CA ARG A 623 14.03 20.90 -55.18
C ARG A 623 15.07 21.92 -55.65
N ALA A 624 15.97 21.48 -56.53
CA ALA A 624 16.84 22.38 -57.26
C ALA A 624 15.96 23.24 -58.18
N VAL A 625 15.98 24.55 -57.98
CA VAL A 625 15.53 25.52 -58.99
C VAL A 625 16.66 25.58 -60.02
N LYS A 626 16.38 25.14 -61.24
CA LYS A 626 17.20 25.49 -62.41
C LYS A 626 16.71 26.84 -62.91
N MET A 627 17.69 27.74 -63.11
CA MET A 627 17.68 29.07 -63.74
C MET A 627 16.32 29.73 -63.99
#